data_AF-A0A534NX16-F1
#
_entry.id   AF-A0A534NX16-F1
#
_cell.length_a   1.000
_cell.length_b   1.000
_cell.length_c   1.000
_cell.angle_alpha   90.00
_cell.angle_beta   90.00
_cell.angle_gamma   90.00
#
_symmetry.space_group_name_H-M   'P 1'
#
loop_
_entity.id
_entity.type
_entity.pdbx_description
1 polymer ?
#
loop_
_entity_poly.entity_id
_entity_poly.type
_entity_poly.pdbx_seq_one_letter_code
_entity_poly.pdbx_strand_id
1 'polypeptide(L)'
;MTSPIHHCKECVDLLGEYVEGVLPPDRAKALEDHLSTCPPCITFVRTYRATRKLCRNALATEMPKELMSSLSSFLGKYVPGFPCTKSETAAPSPVTPADGGPKKV
;
A
#
# COMPACT_ATOMS: atom_id res chain seq x y z
N MET A 1 -7.06 23.90 16.91
CA MET A 1 -7.46 24.74 15.75
C MET A 1 -7.23 23.92 14.50
N THR A 2 -8.29 23.37 13.92
CA THR A 2 -8.24 22.46 12.76
C THR A 2 -8.16 23.29 11.49
N SER A 3 -7.03 23.26 10.79
CA SER A 3 -6.85 23.99 9.53
C SER A 3 -7.56 23.22 8.39
N PRO A 4 -8.56 23.82 7.71
CA PRO A 4 -9.22 23.21 6.56
C PRO A 4 -8.29 23.16 5.33
N ILE A 5 -8.49 22.15 4.47
CA ILE A 5 -7.70 21.93 3.26
C ILE A 5 -8.49 22.46 2.05
N HIS A 6 -8.12 23.63 1.58
CA HIS A 6 -8.80 24.30 0.47
C HIS A 6 -8.20 23.99 -0.91
N HIS A 7 -6.94 23.55 -0.96
CA HIS A 7 -6.21 23.37 -2.21
C HIS A 7 -5.79 21.92 -2.43
N CYS A 8 -5.90 21.45 -3.68
CA CYS A 8 -5.48 20.10 -4.07
C CYS A 8 -3.98 19.85 -3.77
N LYS A 9 -3.15 20.90 -3.85
CA LYS A 9 -1.72 20.81 -3.52
C LYS A 9 -1.50 20.35 -2.08
N GLU A 10 -2.20 20.96 -1.12
CA GLU A 10 -2.10 20.61 0.30
C GLU A 10 -2.58 19.17 0.56
N CYS A 11 -3.61 18.71 -0.17
CA CYS A 11 -4.04 17.31 -0.12
C CYS A 11 -2.93 16.34 -0.58
N VAL A 12 -2.21 16.67 -1.65
CA VAL A 12 -1.11 15.83 -2.17
C VAL A 12 0.08 15.84 -1.21
N ASP A 13 0.43 17.00 -0.65
CA ASP A 13 1.54 17.16 0.30
C ASP A 13 1.33 16.29 1.56
N LEU A 14 0.09 16.17 2.05
CA LEU A 14 -0.26 15.38 3.24
C LEU A 14 -0.56 13.92 2.94
N LEU A 15 -0.64 13.52 1.67
CA LEU A 15 -1.10 12.18 1.29
C LEU A 15 -0.16 11.07 1.78
N GLY A 16 1.14 11.34 1.83
CA GLY A 16 2.13 10.39 2.35
C GLY A 16 1.84 10.04 3.80
N GLU A 17 1.73 11.05 4.66
CA GLU A 17 1.43 10.90 6.09
C GLU A 17 0.06 10.27 6.35
N TYR A 18 -0.94 10.61 5.52
CA TYR A 18 -2.29 10.05 5.62
C TYR A 18 -2.29 8.54 5.36
N VAL A 19 -1.60 8.08 4.31
CA VAL A 19 -1.60 6.64 3.98
C VAL A 19 -0.69 5.84 4.93
N GLU A 20 0.31 6.47 5.55
CA GLU A 20 1.08 5.88 6.65
C GLU A 20 0.35 5.87 8.00
N GLY A 21 -0.78 6.58 8.11
CA GLY A 21 -1.54 6.68 9.36
C GLY A 21 -0.84 7.50 10.46
N VAL A 22 0.14 8.33 10.09
CA VAL A 22 0.88 9.20 11.03
C VAL A 22 0.27 10.60 11.15
N LEU A 23 -0.73 10.91 10.32
CA LEU A 23 -1.39 12.20 10.31
C LEU A 23 -2.30 12.37 11.55
N PRO A 24 -2.25 13.52 12.26
CA PRO A 24 -3.15 13.79 13.37
C PRO A 24 -4.62 13.69 12.97
N PRO A 25 -5.52 13.22 13.86
CA PRO A 25 -6.92 12.93 13.51
C PRO A 25 -7.67 14.14 12.97
N ASP A 26 -7.42 15.34 13.51
CA ASP A 26 -7.98 16.61 13.00
C ASP A 26 -7.59 16.90 11.55
N ARG A 27 -6.33 16.63 11.19
CA ARG A 27 -5.80 16.85 9.83
C ARG A 27 -6.30 15.77 8.87
N ALA A 28 -6.39 14.52 9.32
CA ALA A 28 -6.96 13.43 8.55
C ALA A 28 -8.42 13.72 8.17
N LYS A 29 -9.21 14.22 9.13
CA LYS A 29 -10.60 14.62 8.88
C LYS A 29 -10.69 15.74 7.83
N ALA A 30 -9.88 16.80 7.96
CA ALA A 30 -9.87 17.89 6.98
C ALA A 30 -9.48 17.42 5.56
N LEU A 31 -8.62 16.41 5.45
CA LEU A 31 -8.25 15.78 4.18
C LEU A 31 -9.37 14.94 3.61
N GLU A 32 -10.07 14.17 4.45
CA GLU A 32 -11.25 13.39 4.06
C GLU A 32 -12.40 14.28 3.58
N ASP A 33 -12.62 15.42 4.24
CA ASP A 33 -13.59 16.42 3.81
C ASP A 33 -13.27 16.92 2.39
N HIS A 34 -11.99 17.26 2.11
CA HIS A 34 -11.56 17.66 0.76
C HIS A 34 -11.75 16.54 -0.27
N LEU A 35 -11.38 15.31 0.07
CA LEU A 35 -11.54 14.14 -0.79
C LEU A 35 -13.02 13.87 -1.10
N SER A 36 -13.95 14.18 -0.18
CA SER A 36 -15.38 14.00 -0.43
C SER A 36 -15.94 14.93 -1.51
N THR A 37 -15.33 16.12 -1.69
CA THR A 37 -15.81 17.16 -2.60
C THR A 37 -14.97 17.32 -3.87
N CYS A 38 -13.83 16.63 -3.98
CA CYS A 38 -12.84 16.83 -5.05
C CYS A 38 -12.57 15.56 -5.88
N PRO A 39 -13.31 15.34 -6.99
CA PRO A 39 -13.10 14.21 -7.91
C PRO A 39 -11.66 13.99 -8.43
N PRO A 40 -10.88 15.03 -8.79
CA PRO A 40 -9.50 14.80 -9.26
C PRO A 40 -8.61 14.26 -8.13
N CYS A 41 -8.75 14.76 -6.91
CA CYS A 41 -8.02 14.24 -5.76
C CYS A 41 -8.41 12.80 -5.43
N ILE A 42 -9.71 12.44 -5.50
CA ILE A 42 -10.13 11.03 -5.35
C ILE A 42 -9.41 10.13 -6.36
N THR A 43 -9.38 10.56 -7.62
CA THR A 43 -8.75 9.79 -8.70
C THR A 43 -7.24 9.65 -8.45
N PHE A 44 -6.59 10.73 -8.06
CA PHE A 44 -5.17 10.74 -7.71
C PHE A 44 -4.85 9.79 -6.55
N VAL A 45 -5.61 9.84 -5.45
CA VAL A 45 -5.42 8.97 -4.29
C VAL A 45 -5.59 7.49 -4.65
N ARG A 46 -6.55 7.17 -5.53
CA ARG A 46 -6.73 5.79 -6.02
C ARG A 46 -5.49 5.31 -6.78
N THR A 47 -4.98 6.11 -7.71
CA THR A 47 -3.76 5.77 -8.46
C THR A 47 -2.55 5.65 -7.52
N TYR A 48 -2.38 6.60 -6.60
CA TYR A 48 -1.29 6.57 -5.62
C TYR A 48 -1.30 5.30 -4.77
N ARG A 49 -2.46 4.90 -4.23
CA ARG A 49 -2.62 3.64 -3.48
C ARG A 49 -2.29 2.42 -4.33
N ALA A 50 -2.70 2.42 -5.60
CA ALA A 50 -2.37 1.33 -6.53
C ALA A 50 -0.86 1.24 -6.79
N THR A 51 -0.19 2.37 -7.06
CA THR A 51 1.26 2.44 -7.23
C THR A 51 1.99 1.94 -5.99
N ARG A 52 1.58 2.40 -4.79
CA ARG A 52 2.17 1.93 -3.53
C ARG A 52 2.05 0.43 -3.34
N LYS A 53 0.88 -0.15 -3.63
CA LYS A 53 0.66 -1.60 -3.57
C LYS A 53 1.57 -2.34 -4.54
N LEU A 54 1.70 -1.84 -5.78
CA LEU A 54 2.55 -2.45 -6.79
C LEU A 54 4.03 -2.43 -6.37
N CYS A 55 4.54 -1.27 -5.92
CA CYS A 55 5.90 -1.16 -5.41
C CYS A 55 6.13 -2.07 -4.20
N ARG A 56 5.20 -2.12 -3.25
CA ARG A 56 5.31 -2.97 -2.06
C ARG A 56 5.37 -4.46 -2.43
N ASN A 57 4.61 -4.89 -3.42
CA ASN A 57 4.65 -6.28 -3.89
C ASN A 57 5.93 -6.59 -4.67
N ALA A 58 6.37 -5.67 -5.53
CA ALA A 58 7.59 -5.85 -6.33
C ALA A 58 8.86 -5.87 -5.46
N LEU A 59 8.86 -5.13 -4.36
CA LEU A 59 9.96 -5.06 -3.39
C LEU A 59 9.78 -6.03 -2.22
N ALA A 60 8.66 -6.75 -2.14
CA ALA A 60 8.44 -7.72 -1.08
C ALA A 60 9.46 -8.86 -1.23
N THR A 61 10.28 -9.05 -0.21
CA THR A 61 11.12 -10.24 -0.12
C THR A 61 10.28 -11.43 0.34
N GLU A 62 10.51 -12.59 -0.27
CA GLU A 62 9.83 -13.81 0.15
C GLU A 62 10.28 -14.21 1.57
N MET A 63 9.32 -14.57 2.41
CA MET A 63 9.62 -15.05 3.76
C MET A 63 10.27 -16.44 3.68
N PRO A 64 11.42 -16.67 4.35
CA PRO A 64 12.05 -17.99 4.39
C PRO A 64 11.10 -19.06 4.95
N LYS A 65 11.10 -20.24 4.35
CA LYS A 65 10.19 -21.37 4.70
C LYS A 65 10.30 -21.78 6.16
N GLU A 66 11.51 -21.81 6.71
CA GLU A 66 11.78 -22.14 8.12
C GLU A 66 11.07 -21.18 9.09
N LEU A 67 11.12 -19.88 8.79
CA LEU A 67 10.44 -18.84 9.57
C LEU A 67 8.93 -19.00 9.47
N MET A 68 8.41 -19.21 8.25
CA MET A 68 6.97 -19.41 8.04
C MET A 68 6.43 -20.62 8.82
N SER A 69 7.15 -21.74 8.82
CA SER A 69 6.79 -22.95 9.56
C SER A 69 6.78 -22.71 11.07
N SER A 70 7.84 -22.06 11.58
CA SER A 70 7.98 -21.73 13.01
C SER A 70 6.86 -20.80 13.48
N LEU A 71 6.56 -19.75 12.70
CA LEU A 71 5.48 -18.79 13.01
C LEU A 71 4.11 -19.46 12.96
N SER A 72 3.84 -20.31 11.95
CA SER A 72 2.55 -21.00 11.83
C SER A 72 2.31 -21.96 13.00
N SER A 73 3.36 -22.68 13.42
CA SER A 73 3.31 -23.56 14.61
C SER A 73 3.07 -22.78 15.89
N PHE A 74 3.69 -21.60 16.04
CA PHE A 74 3.47 -20.73 17.19
C PHE A 74 2.04 -20.18 17.21
N LEU A 75 1.57 -19.58 16.11
CA LEU A 75 0.24 -18.98 16.02
C LEU A 75 -0.88 -20.02 16.22
N GLY A 76 -0.72 -21.23 15.67
CA GLY A 76 -1.69 -22.31 15.87
C GLY A 76 -1.82 -22.76 17.34
N LYS A 77 -0.79 -22.57 18.18
CA LYS A 77 -0.83 -22.91 19.60
C LYS A 77 -1.52 -21.84 20.46
N TYR A 78 -1.41 -20.57 20.09
CA TYR A 78 -1.81 -19.45 20.95
C TYR A 78 -3.02 -18.65 20.43
N VAL A 79 -3.39 -18.78 19.15
CA VAL A 79 -4.50 -18.04 18.54
C VAL A 79 -5.63 -19.02 18.19
N PRO A 80 -6.77 -18.99 18.90
CA PRO A 80 -7.91 -19.83 18.56
C PRO A 80 -8.46 -19.44 17.18
N GLY A 81 -8.52 -20.39 16.27
CA GLY A 81 -9.03 -20.19 14.90
C GLY A 81 -7.99 -19.82 13.84
N PHE A 82 -6.68 -19.88 14.12
CA PHE A 82 -5.65 -19.67 13.10
C PHE A 82 -5.58 -20.84 12.10
N PRO A 83 -5.85 -20.64 10.80
CA PRO A 83 -5.73 -21.69 9.80
C PRO A 83 -4.25 -21.92 9.47
N CYS A 84 -3.74 -23.12 9.77
CA CYS A 84 -2.41 -23.55 9.31
C CYS A 84 -2.49 -23.86 7.80
N THR A 85 -2.36 -22.84 6.96
CA THR A 85 -2.33 -23.05 5.51
C THR A 85 -0.96 -23.58 5.12
N LYS A 86 -0.87 -24.85 4.72
CA LYS A 86 0.29 -25.38 4.00
C LYS A 86 0.37 -24.63 2.67
N SER A 87 1.21 -23.60 2.60
CA SER A 87 1.39 -22.80 1.39
C SER A 87 2.24 -23.57 0.38
N GLU A 88 1.56 -24.28 -0.50
CA GLU A 88 2.05 -24.50 -1.86
C GLU A 88 1.57 -23.31 -2.69
N THR A 89 2.46 -22.37 -3.02
CA THR A 89 2.27 -21.49 -4.17
C THR A 89 3.64 -21.20 -4.74
N ALA A 90 3.81 -21.67 -5.97
CA ALA A 90 4.99 -21.59 -6.78
C ALA A 90 5.38 -20.14 -7.08
N ALA A 91 6.69 -19.97 -7.26
CA ALA A 91 7.37 -18.77 -7.70
C ALA A 91 6.65 -18.07 -8.88
N PRO A 92 6.56 -16.73 -8.88
CA PRO A 92 6.48 -16.01 -10.13
C PRO A 92 7.85 -16.09 -10.83
N SER A 93 7.85 -16.73 -12.00
CA SER A 93 8.93 -16.72 -12.99
C SER A 93 9.52 -15.33 -13.21
N PRO A 94 10.82 -15.24 -13.58
CA PRO A 94 11.52 -13.97 -13.75
C PRO A 94 10.81 -13.07 -14.77
N VAL A 95 10.55 -11.82 -14.39
CA VAL A 95 10.19 -10.79 -15.36
C VAL A 95 11.43 -10.56 -16.21
N THR A 96 11.39 -11.02 -17.45
CA THR A 96 12.39 -10.65 -18.45
C THR A 96 12.19 -9.16 -18.77
N PRO A 97 13.23 -8.30 -18.65
CA PRO A 97 13.14 -6.97 -19.22
C PRO A 97 13.16 -7.11 -20.74
N ALA A 98 12.01 -6.89 -21.37
CA ALA A 98 11.94 -6.74 -22.82
C ALA A 98 12.48 -5.35 -23.18
N ASP A 99 13.63 -5.38 -23.85
CA ASP A 99 14.23 -4.35 -24.68
C ASP A 99 13.20 -3.67 -25.61
N GLY A 100 13.32 -2.35 -25.75
CA GLY A 100 12.45 -1.53 -26.58
C GLY A 100 13.02 -0.12 -26.75
N GLY A 101 14.02 0.00 -27.63
CA GLY A 101 14.70 1.24 -27.98
C GLY A 101 13.82 2.37 -28.57
N PRO A 102 14.43 3.52 -28.91
CA PRO A 102 13.79 4.84 -28.91
C PRO A 102 12.90 5.09 -30.14
N LYS A 103 11.74 5.70 -29.92
CA LYS A 103 10.95 6.34 -30.98
C LYS A 103 11.03 7.87 -30.86
N LYS A 104 11.77 8.44 -31.80
CA LYS A 104 11.80 9.86 -32.16
C LYS A 104 10.50 10.25 -32.88
N VAL A 105 9.89 11.36 -32.46
CA VAL A 105 9.09 12.29 -33.27
C VAL A 105 9.08 13.65 -32.57
#